data_AF-A0AAD9KPK8-F1
#
_entry.id   AF-A0AAD9KPK8-F1
#
_cell.length_a   1.000
_cell.length_b   1.000
_cell.length_c   1.000
_cell.angle_alpha   90.00
_cell.angle_beta   90.00
_cell.angle_gamma   90.00
#
_symmetry.space_group_name_H-M   'P 1'
#
loop_
_entity.id
_entity.type
_entity.pdbx_description
1 polymer ?
#
loop_
_entity_poly.entity_id
_entity_poly.type
_entity_poly.pdbx_seq_one_letter_code
_entity_poly.pdbx_strand_id
1 'polypeptide(L)'
;MLSHEAQNALISWEAAGPRIIYASFKTKKENIKLNIIQCYAPTNDKDQETKEYFYNKLQTLCDKLKEEKDMTILMGDFNAKIGSDNSGVTTETFRLTVRNKYEALQDLVDEGNMDIDTQWQQIKEMWTSTCSEVLGKKKYQQKAWISANTFNKVQVRKGKKRAINNSRTRAAKATAQEENRGKQSSQEQRTNRQGKLH
;
A
#
# COMPACT_ATOMS: atom_id res chain seq x y z
N MET A 1 -16.81 -32.97 8.30
CA MET A 1 -15.36 -33.02 8.59
C MET A 1 -14.62 -32.33 7.45
N LEU A 2 -13.57 -31.56 7.74
CA LEU A 2 -12.68 -30.95 6.72
C LEU A 2 -11.90 -32.04 5.98
N SER A 3 -11.69 -31.90 4.67
CA SER A 3 -10.87 -32.84 3.89
C SER A 3 -9.41 -32.83 4.37
N HIS A 4 -8.70 -33.93 4.17
CA HIS A 4 -7.28 -34.03 4.53
C HIS A 4 -6.44 -32.93 3.85
N GLU A 5 -6.81 -32.56 2.62
CA GLU A 5 -6.19 -31.48 1.86
C GLU A 5 -6.42 -30.12 2.53
N ALA A 6 -7.65 -29.85 2.99
CA ALA A 6 -7.99 -28.59 3.65
C ALA A 6 -7.30 -28.45 5.02
N GLN A 7 -7.12 -29.56 5.75
CA GLN A 7 -6.39 -29.57 7.02
C GLN A 7 -4.90 -29.21 6.85
N ASN A 8 -4.31 -29.60 5.72
CA ASN A 8 -2.90 -29.35 5.40
C ASN A 8 -2.69 -28.11 4.52
N ALA A 9 -3.76 -27.39 4.18
CA ALA A 9 -3.66 -26.23 3.29
C ALA A 9 -3.00 -25.04 3.98
N LEU A 10 -3.19 -24.85 5.29
CA LEU A 10 -2.56 -23.77 6.04
C LEU A 10 -1.07 -24.08 6.27
N ILE A 11 -0.19 -23.25 5.70
CA ILE A 11 1.27 -23.37 5.84
C ILE A 11 1.74 -22.67 7.11
N SER A 12 1.31 -21.44 7.31
CA SER A 12 1.69 -20.62 8.45
C SER A 12 0.71 -19.48 8.66
N TRP A 13 0.68 -18.94 9.87
CA TRP A 13 -0.03 -17.72 10.19
C TRP A 13 0.72 -16.94 11.26
N GLU A 14 0.53 -15.63 11.31
CA GLU A 14 1.12 -14.76 12.32
C GLU A 14 0.16 -13.62 12.66
N ALA A 15 0.01 -13.33 13.96
CA ALA A 15 -0.57 -12.09 14.41
C ALA A 15 0.50 -10.99 14.36
N ALA A 16 0.56 -10.24 13.25
CA ALA A 16 1.45 -9.10 13.06
C ALA A 16 0.98 -7.86 13.86
N GLY A 17 0.58 -8.04 15.12
CA GLY A 17 0.04 -7.04 16.03
C GLY A 17 -1.48 -7.14 16.23
N PRO A 18 -2.07 -6.24 17.05
CA PRO A 18 -3.49 -6.33 17.44
C PRO A 18 -4.48 -6.03 16.30
N ARG A 19 -3.98 -5.56 15.16
CA ARG A 19 -4.78 -5.03 14.05
C ARG A 19 -4.43 -5.65 12.70
N ILE A 20 -3.49 -6.60 12.66
CA ILE A 20 -3.03 -7.24 11.44
C ILE A 20 -2.80 -8.72 11.73
N ILE A 21 -3.44 -9.58 10.96
CA ILE A 21 -3.18 -11.01 10.91
C ILE A 21 -2.81 -11.37 9.48
N TYR A 22 -1.89 -12.30 9.31
CA TYR A 22 -1.69 -12.94 8.02
C TYR A 22 -1.70 -14.45 8.13
N ALA A 23 -2.09 -15.10 7.04
CA ALA A 23 -2.01 -16.52 6.86
C ALA A 23 -1.50 -16.84 5.44
N SER A 24 -0.74 -17.91 5.31
CA SER A 24 -0.22 -18.41 4.05
C SER A 24 -0.75 -19.82 3.82
N PHE A 25 -1.26 -20.07 2.62
CA PHE A 25 -1.91 -21.31 2.24
C PHE A 25 -1.24 -21.94 1.02
N LYS A 26 -1.17 -23.27 1.00
CA LYS A 26 -0.78 -24.05 -0.16
C LYS A 26 -1.89 -23.97 -1.20
N THR A 27 -1.53 -23.64 -2.45
CA THR A 27 -2.46 -23.70 -3.57
C THR A 27 -2.34 -25.04 -4.31
N LYS A 28 -3.26 -25.31 -5.24
CA LYS A 28 -3.17 -26.47 -6.13
C LYS A 28 -2.02 -26.37 -7.13
N LYS A 29 -1.50 -25.16 -7.37
CA LYS A 29 -0.34 -24.93 -8.23
C LYS A 29 0.94 -25.12 -7.41
N GLU A 30 1.83 -25.99 -7.89
CA GLU A 30 3.12 -26.19 -7.23
C GLU A 30 3.92 -24.89 -7.20
N ASN A 31 4.57 -24.62 -6.07
CA ASN A 31 5.40 -23.43 -5.82
C ASN A 31 4.67 -22.08 -5.87
N ILE A 32 3.32 -22.08 -5.82
CA ILE A 32 2.51 -20.86 -5.63
C ILE A 32 1.77 -20.96 -4.31
N LYS A 33 1.99 -19.98 -3.44
CA LYS A 33 1.25 -19.83 -2.18
C LYS A 33 0.22 -18.71 -2.30
N LEU A 34 -0.84 -18.84 -1.51
CA LEU A 34 -1.82 -17.80 -1.29
C LEU A 34 -1.59 -17.17 0.08
N ASN A 35 -1.19 -15.91 0.10
CA ASN A 35 -1.04 -15.11 1.31
C ASN A 35 -2.28 -14.23 1.48
N ILE A 36 -2.88 -14.28 2.66
CA ILE A 36 -4.00 -13.41 3.03
C ILE A 36 -3.55 -12.54 4.18
N ILE A 37 -3.62 -11.23 4.00
CA ILE A 37 -3.38 -10.24 5.05
C ILE A 37 -4.72 -9.59 5.36
N GLN A 38 -5.22 -9.79 6.58
CA GLN A 38 -6.41 -9.10 7.06
C GLN A 38 -6.02 -8.04 8.08
N CYS A 39 -6.55 -6.83 7.91
CA CYS A 39 -6.22 -5.74 8.80
C CYS A 39 -7.42 -4.88 9.22
N TYR A 40 -7.24 -4.19 10.35
CA TYR A 40 -8.19 -3.23 10.91
C TYR A 40 -7.47 -1.92 11.23
N ALA A 41 -7.46 -1.02 10.26
CA ALA A 41 -6.71 0.23 10.33
C ALA A 41 -7.21 1.15 11.45
N PRO A 42 -6.30 1.94 12.06
CA PRO A 42 -6.65 3.00 13.00
C PRO A 42 -7.70 3.94 12.42
N THR A 43 -8.64 4.36 13.28
CA THR A 43 -9.67 5.34 12.94
C THR A 43 -9.06 6.72 12.71
N ASN A 44 -9.82 7.60 12.05
CA ASN A 44 -9.32 8.92 11.64
C ASN A 44 -8.96 9.87 12.80
N ASP A 45 -9.48 9.63 14.00
CA ASP A 45 -9.21 10.36 15.25
C ASP A 45 -7.89 9.95 15.92
N LYS A 46 -7.28 8.81 15.54
CA LYS A 46 -5.98 8.41 16.09
C LYS A 46 -4.86 9.36 15.68
N ASP A 47 -3.86 9.47 16.54
CA ASP A 47 -2.67 10.30 16.31
C ASP A 47 -1.87 9.80 15.09
N GLN A 48 -1.02 10.68 14.58
CA GLN A 48 -0.25 10.41 13.36
C GLN A 48 0.77 9.28 13.56
N GLU A 49 1.35 9.15 14.75
CA GLU A 49 2.35 8.12 15.06
C GLU A 49 1.73 6.72 15.05
N THR A 50 0.55 6.55 15.65
CA THR A 50 -0.23 5.30 15.61
C THR A 50 -0.55 4.89 14.17
N LYS A 51 -0.99 5.84 13.33
CA LYS A 51 -1.28 5.59 11.92
C LYS A 51 -0.03 5.22 11.14
N GLU A 52 1.05 5.96 11.32
CA GLU A 52 2.33 5.68 10.66
C GLU A 52 2.89 4.33 11.08
N TYR A 53 2.84 3.98 12.37
CA TYR A 53 3.25 2.67 12.87
C TYR A 53 2.46 1.56 12.17
N PHE A 54 1.13 1.68 12.11
CA PHE A 54 0.27 0.68 11.45
C PHE A 54 0.63 0.52 9.96
N TYR A 55 0.67 1.61 9.19
CA TYR A 55 0.93 1.53 7.75
C TYR A 55 2.37 1.12 7.42
N ASN A 56 3.36 1.50 8.23
CA ASN A 56 4.75 1.02 8.05
C ASN A 56 4.85 -0.48 8.34
N LYS A 57 4.15 -0.98 9.37
CA LYS A 57 4.12 -2.40 9.70
C LYS A 57 3.44 -3.22 8.61
N LEU A 58 2.29 -2.72 8.11
CA LEU A 58 1.59 -3.33 6.99
C LEU A 58 2.46 -3.38 5.73
N GLN A 59 3.13 -2.27 5.40
CA GLN A 59 4.05 -2.22 4.25
C GLN A 59 5.18 -3.25 4.40
N THR A 60 5.79 -3.33 5.57
CA THR A 60 6.87 -4.30 5.85
C THR A 60 6.39 -5.74 5.66
N LEU A 61 5.16 -6.03 6.08
CA LEU A 61 4.54 -7.34 5.87
C LEU A 61 4.28 -7.63 4.38
N CYS A 62 3.74 -6.66 3.64
CA CYS A 62 3.57 -6.78 2.20
C CYS A 62 4.91 -7.01 1.48
N ASP A 63 5.97 -6.28 1.88
CA ASP A 63 7.30 -6.42 1.30
C ASP A 63 7.93 -7.78 1.65
N LYS A 64 7.70 -8.31 2.86
CA LYS A 64 8.14 -9.64 3.28
C LYS A 64 7.47 -10.75 2.45
N LEU A 65 6.20 -10.57 2.08
CA LEU A 65 5.40 -11.55 1.34
C LEU A 65 5.51 -11.38 -0.19
N LYS A 66 6.34 -10.44 -0.64
CA LYS A 66 6.50 -10.10 -2.05
C LYS A 66 7.47 -11.06 -2.73
N GLU A 67 7.03 -12.31 -2.92
CA GLU A 67 7.65 -13.22 -3.89
C GLU A 67 6.91 -13.09 -5.23
N GLU A 68 7.63 -13.11 -6.36
CA GLU A 68 7.05 -12.82 -7.69
C GLU A 68 5.94 -13.79 -8.10
N LYS A 69 5.93 -15.01 -7.54
CA LYS A 69 4.99 -16.10 -7.87
C LYS A 69 3.83 -16.24 -6.88
N ASP A 70 3.94 -15.67 -5.69
CA ASP A 70 2.93 -15.86 -4.63
C ASP A 70 1.78 -14.85 -4.77
N MET A 71 0.55 -15.33 -4.63
CA MET A 71 -0.64 -14.48 -4.64
C MET A 71 -0.84 -13.87 -3.26
N THR A 72 -0.84 -12.54 -3.14
CA THR A 72 -1.12 -11.86 -1.87
C THR A 72 -2.42 -11.06 -1.96
N ILE A 73 -3.39 -11.43 -1.13
CA ILE A 73 -4.66 -10.71 -0.94
C ILE A 73 -4.54 -9.87 0.32
N LEU A 74 -4.64 -8.55 0.15
CA LEU A 74 -4.72 -7.60 1.25
C LEU A 74 -6.19 -7.18 1.43
N MET A 75 -6.77 -7.45 2.59
CA MET A 75 -8.19 -7.23 2.87
C MET A 75 -8.44 -6.67 4.28
N GLY A 76 -9.70 -6.31 4.54
CA GLY A 76 -10.16 -5.76 5.81
C GLY A 76 -10.55 -4.29 5.72
N ASP A 77 -10.63 -3.63 6.89
CA ASP A 77 -11.02 -2.22 6.98
C ASP A 77 -9.77 -1.33 7.02
N PHE A 78 -9.56 -0.56 5.95
CA PHE A 78 -8.42 0.34 5.84
C PHE A 78 -8.69 1.73 6.41
N ASN A 79 -9.92 2.04 6.82
CA ASN A 79 -10.38 3.38 7.18
C ASN A 79 -9.96 4.46 6.15
N ALA A 80 -9.73 4.02 4.91
CA ALA A 80 -9.20 4.85 3.84
C ALA A 80 -10.36 5.53 3.13
N LYS A 81 -10.32 6.86 3.07
CA LYS A 81 -11.21 7.61 2.17
C LYS A 81 -10.72 7.40 0.74
N ILE A 82 -11.36 6.48 0.03
CA ILE A 82 -11.38 6.43 -1.43
C ILE A 82 -11.97 7.76 -1.94
N GLY A 83 -11.63 8.20 -3.16
CA GLY A 83 -11.96 9.52 -3.71
C GLY A 83 -13.40 10.01 -3.44
N SER A 84 -13.58 11.32 -3.41
CA SER A 84 -14.86 11.97 -3.05
C SER A 84 -15.89 12.02 -4.19
N ASP A 85 -15.54 11.51 -5.37
CA ASP A 85 -16.31 11.58 -6.61
C ASP A 85 -16.81 10.20 -7.05
N ASN A 86 -17.51 9.50 -6.16
CA ASN A 86 -18.30 8.31 -6.51
C ASN A 86 -19.73 8.71 -6.96
N SER A 87 -19.88 9.79 -7.73
CA SER A 87 -21.18 10.16 -8.31
C SER A 87 -21.48 9.29 -9.54
N GLY A 88 -22.74 9.29 -10.00
CA GLY A 88 -23.23 8.32 -10.98
C GLY A 88 -22.41 8.21 -12.27
N VAL A 89 -21.90 9.34 -12.79
CA VAL A 89 -21.10 9.37 -14.03
C VAL A 89 -19.74 8.69 -13.84
N THR A 90 -19.00 9.01 -12.78
CA THR A 90 -17.70 8.36 -12.47
C THR A 90 -17.86 6.88 -12.18
N THR A 91 -18.99 6.48 -11.59
CA THR A 91 -19.30 5.06 -11.31
C THR A 91 -19.54 4.27 -12.61
N GLU A 92 -20.34 4.81 -13.53
CA GLU A 92 -20.61 4.13 -14.80
C GLU A 92 -19.39 4.15 -15.72
N THR A 93 -18.65 5.26 -15.79
CA THR A 93 -17.37 5.31 -16.52
C THR A 93 -16.38 4.29 -15.95
N PHE A 94 -16.23 4.18 -14.63
CA PHE A 94 -15.34 3.19 -14.01
C PHE A 94 -15.75 1.77 -14.40
N ARG A 95 -17.04 1.46 -14.27
CA ARG A 95 -17.60 0.16 -14.63
C ARG A 95 -17.37 -0.19 -16.09
N LEU A 96 -17.68 0.73 -17.01
CA LEU A 96 -17.49 0.53 -18.45
C LEU A 96 -16.02 0.37 -18.81
N THR A 97 -15.12 1.20 -18.26
CA THR A 97 -13.68 1.11 -18.53
C THR A 97 -13.10 -0.22 -18.03
N VAL A 98 -13.49 -0.69 -16.83
CA VAL A 98 -13.05 -1.99 -16.32
C VAL A 98 -13.56 -3.11 -17.21
N ARG A 99 -14.85 -3.09 -17.60
CA ARG A 99 -15.44 -4.13 -18.44
C ARG A 99 -14.75 -4.23 -19.79
N ASN A 100 -14.59 -3.11 -20.49
CA ASN A 100 -13.98 -3.08 -21.82
C ASN A 100 -12.52 -3.55 -21.78
N LYS A 101 -11.74 -3.11 -20.79
CA LYS A 101 -10.36 -3.55 -20.64
C LYS A 101 -10.25 -5.02 -20.24
N TYR A 102 -11.18 -5.53 -19.44
CA TYR A 102 -11.20 -6.95 -19.05
C TYR A 102 -11.57 -7.86 -20.23
N GLU A 103 -12.52 -7.46 -21.07
CA GLU A 103 -12.88 -8.18 -22.30
C GLU A 103 -11.67 -8.33 -23.22
N ALA A 104 -10.97 -7.22 -23.51
CA ALA A 104 -9.73 -7.26 -24.29
C ALA A 104 -8.62 -8.12 -23.65
N LEU A 105 -8.56 -8.20 -22.31
CA LEU A 105 -7.63 -9.10 -21.63
C LEU A 105 -8.04 -10.58 -21.74
N GLN A 106 -9.34 -10.90 -21.69
CA GLN A 106 -9.81 -12.26 -21.88
C GLN A 106 -9.50 -12.77 -23.29
N ASP A 107 -9.75 -11.96 -24.32
CA ASP A 107 -9.44 -12.32 -25.70
C ASP A 107 -7.94 -12.65 -25.86
N LEU A 108 -7.05 -11.87 -25.24
CA LEU A 108 -5.60 -12.12 -25.25
C LEU A 108 -5.18 -13.39 -24.48
N VAL A 109 -5.92 -13.74 -23.42
CA VAL A 109 -5.71 -14.96 -22.62
C VAL A 109 -6.17 -16.20 -23.37
N ASP A 110 -7.23 -16.08 -24.17
CA ASP A 110 -7.78 -17.19 -24.95
C ASP A 110 -6.99 -17.41 -26.27
N GLU A 111 -6.42 -16.35 -26.86
CA GLU A 111 -5.62 -16.42 -28.10
C GLU A 111 -4.16 -16.85 -27.87
N GLY A 112 -3.61 -16.62 -26.68
CA GLY A 112 -2.22 -16.93 -26.34
C GLY A 112 -2.12 -17.91 -25.17
N ASN A 113 -1.22 -18.90 -25.26
CA ASN A 113 -0.85 -19.78 -24.15
C ASN A 113 0.00 -19.02 -23.11
N MET A 114 -0.53 -17.90 -22.63
CA MET A 114 0.12 -16.93 -21.76
C MET A 114 0.25 -17.54 -20.37
N ASP A 115 1.45 -17.49 -19.80
CA ASP A 115 1.66 -18.02 -18.46
C ASP A 115 0.88 -17.21 -17.41
N ILE A 116 0.55 -17.86 -16.29
CA ILE A 116 -0.31 -17.29 -15.24
C ILE A 116 0.31 -16.05 -14.58
N ASP A 117 1.65 -15.96 -14.50
CA ASP A 117 2.31 -14.79 -13.91
C ASP A 117 2.12 -13.57 -14.82
N THR A 118 2.23 -13.77 -16.13
CA THR A 118 1.96 -12.75 -17.16
C THR A 118 0.49 -12.34 -17.16
N GLN A 119 -0.45 -13.29 -17.11
CA GLN A 119 -1.89 -12.99 -17.00
C GLN A 119 -2.20 -12.16 -15.75
N TRP A 120 -1.62 -12.54 -14.61
CA TRP A 120 -1.80 -11.84 -13.35
C TRP A 120 -1.22 -10.43 -13.38
N GLN A 121 -0.08 -10.27 -14.04
CA GLN A 121 0.54 -8.95 -14.25
C GLN A 121 -0.35 -8.02 -15.06
N GLN A 122 -0.95 -8.52 -16.15
CA GLN A 122 -1.87 -7.74 -16.98
C GLN A 122 -3.14 -7.31 -16.22
N ILE A 123 -3.73 -8.20 -15.40
CA ILE A 123 -4.89 -7.86 -14.57
C ILE A 123 -4.54 -6.76 -13.56
N LYS A 124 -3.39 -6.87 -12.88
CA LYS A 124 -2.91 -5.84 -11.93
C LYS A 124 -2.72 -4.49 -12.61
N GLU A 125 -2.10 -4.48 -13.80
CA GLU A 125 -1.86 -3.26 -14.56
C GLU A 125 -3.15 -2.61 -15.03
N MET A 126 -4.07 -3.39 -15.60
CA MET A 126 -5.39 -2.93 -16.02
C MET A 126 -6.18 -2.29 -14.88
N TRP A 127 -6.24 -2.97 -13.73
CA TRP A 127 -6.94 -2.45 -12.55
C TRP A 127 -6.31 -1.14 -12.05
N THR A 128 -4.98 -1.13 -11.92
CA THR A 128 -4.24 0.05 -11.41
C THR A 128 -4.34 1.25 -12.36
N SER A 129 -4.27 1.01 -13.67
CA SER A 129 -4.48 2.02 -14.71
C SER A 129 -5.89 2.59 -14.62
N THR A 130 -6.92 1.74 -14.55
CA THR A 130 -8.32 2.18 -14.51
C THR A 130 -8.66 2.98 -13.24
N CYS A 131 -8.18 2.52 -12.08
CA CYS A 131 -8.28 3.29 -10.84
C CYS A 131 -7.59 4.66 -10.97
N SER A 132 -6.43 4.73 -11.62
CA SER A 132 -5.70 5.99 -11.79
C SER A 132 -6.35 6.93 -12.80
N GLU A 133 -6.91 6.41 -13.88
CA GLU A 133 -7.54 7.16 -14.97
C GLU A 133 -8.90 7.72 -14.55
N VAL A 134 -9.74 6.87 -13.92
CA VAL A 134 -11.13 7.23 -13.66
C VAL A 134 -11.34 7.82 -12.28
N LEU A 135 -10.72 7.24 -11.24
CA LEU A 135 -10.86 7.74 -9.86
C LEU A 135 -9.81 8.81 -9.52
N GLY A 136 -8.78 8.94 -10.36
CA GLY A 136 -7.68 9.88 -10.13
C GLY A 136 -6.88 9.58 -8.86
N LYS A 137 -5.95 10.49 -8.55
CA LYS A 137 -5.26 10.50 -7.24
C LYS A 137 -5.91 11.55 -6.37
N LYS A 138 -6.23 11.19 -5.13
CA LYS A 138 -6.73 12.13 -4.13
C LYS A 138 -5.81 13.35 -4.03
N LYS A 139 -6.30 14.51 -4.45
CA LYS A 139 -5.62 15.80 -4.29
C LYS A 139 -5.67 16.21 -2.83
N TYR A 140 -4.51 16.41 -2.21
CA TYR A 140 -4.43 16.84 -0.82
C TYR A 140 -4.82 18.32 -0.75
N GLN A 141 -6.06 18.62 -0.38
CA GLN A 141 -6.44 19.98 -0.03
C GLN A 141 -5.87 20.31 1.35
N GLN A 142 -5.17 21.45 1.47
CA GLN A 142 -4.70 21.93 2.76
C GLN A 142 -5.93 22.19 3.65
N LYS A 143 -6.04 21.48 4.77
CA LYS A 143 -7.12 21.74 5.73
C LYS A 143 -6.87 23.10 6.39
N ALA A 144 -7.90 23.92 6.54
CA ALA A 144 -7.78 25.30 7.04
C ALA A 144 -7.10 25.42 8.43
N TRP A 145 -7.24 24.40 9.28
CA TRP A 145 -6.59 24.36 10.60
C TRP A 145 -5.12 23.91 10.57
N ILE A 146 -4.60 23.47 9.42
CA ILE A 146 -3.20 23.10 9.25
C ILE A 146 -2.45 24.31 8.70
N SER A 147 -1.61 24.90 9.55
CA SER A 147 -0.76 26.03 9.15
C SER A 147 0.15 25.66 7.97
N ALA A 148 0.43 26.62 7.09
CA ALA A 148 1.28 26.42 5.92
C ALA A 148 2.66 25.85 6.27
N ASN A 149 3.21 26.25 7.43
CA ASN A 149 4.46 25.73 7.96
C ASN A 149 4.38 24.22 8.31
N THR A 150 3.29 23.79 8.95
CA THR A 150 3.07 22.37 9.29
C THR A 150 2.88 21.53 8.02
N PHE A 151 2.15 22.05 7.04
CA PHE A 151 1.98 21.41 5.75
C PHE A 151 3.31 21.22 5.01
N ASN A 152 4.15 22.26 4.98
CA ASN A 152 5.48 22.20 4.37
C ASN A 152 6.37 21.14 5.04
N LYS A 153 6.34 21.05 6.37
CA LYS A 153 7.06 19.99 7.10
C LYS A 153 6.59 18.58 6.72
N VAL A 154 5.29 18.39 6.51
CA VAL A 154 4.71 17.11 6.06
C VAL A 154 5.15 16.77 4.62
N GLN A 155 5.15 17.75 3.71
CA GLN A 155 5.60 17.53 2.33
C GLN A 155 7.09 17.17 2.27
N VAL A 156 7.93 17.87 3.04
CA VAL A 156 9.36 17.55 3.17
C VAL A 156 9.56 16.13 3.70
N ARG A 157 8.82 15.73 4.75
CA ARG A 157 8.88 14.36 5.29
C ARG A 157 8.48 13.31 4.24
N LYS A 158 7.41 13.54 3.47
CA LYS A 158 6.98 12.65 2.37
C LYS A 158 8.06 12.51 1.29
N GLY A 159 8.69 13.61 0.88
CA GLY A 159 9.78 13.60 -0.10
C GLY A 159 10.98 12.77 0.37
N LYS A 160 11.43 12.97 1.61
CA LYS A 160 12.53 12.19 2.17
C LYS A 160 12.21 10.70 2.30
N LYS A 161 10.97 10.35 2.71
CA LYS A 161 10.53 8.95 2.76
C LYS A 161 10.51 8.30 1.38
N ARG A 162 10.11 9.03 0.32
CA ARG A 162 10.18 8.55 -1.07
C ARG A 162 11.63 8.31 -1.52
N ALA A 163 12.55 9.21 -1.20
CA ALA A 163 13.96 9.05 -1.54
C ALA A 163 14.57 7.77 -0.91
N ILE A 164 14.22 7.48 0.34
CA ILE A 164 14.64 6.26 1.04
C ILE A 164 13.97 5.01 0.41
N ASN A 165 12.69 5.09 0.05
CA ASN A 165 11.97 3.95 -0.52
C ASN A 165 12.41 3.60 -1.95
N ASN A 166 12.80 4.60 -2.74
CA ASN A 166 13.26 4.41 -4.11
C ASN A 166 14.76 4.07 -4.21
N SER A 167 15.48 4.07 -3.08
CA SER A 167 16.91 3.72 -3.04
C SER A 167 17.11 2.22 -3.19
N ARG A 168 17.80 1.81 -4.28
CA ARG A 168 17.96 0.40 -4.69
C ARG A 168 19.14 -0.33 -4.04
N THR A 169 20.11 0.38 -3.45
CA THR A 169 21.30 -0.24 -2.83
C THR A 169 21.39 0.08 -1.34
N ARG A 170 21.99 -0.84 -0.56
CA ARG A 170 22.20 -0.66 0.90
C ARG A 170 22.99 0.62 1.21
N ALA A 171 23.99 0.92 0.38
CA ALA A 171 24.77 2.15 0.50
C ALA A 171 23.89 3.40 0.29
N ALA A 172 23.11 3.46 -0.80
CA ALA A 172 22.21 4.60 -1.06
C ALA A 172 21.15 4.79 0.03
N LYS A 173 20.63 3.69 0.58
CA LYS A 173 19.68 3.72 1.70
C LYS A 173 20.31 4.25 2.98
N ALA A 174 21.57 3.88 3.28
CA ALA A 174 22.32 4.38 4.42
C ALA A 174 22.62 5.88 4.29
N THR A 175 23.06 6.35 3.12
CA THR A 175 23.31 7.77 2.86
C THR A 175 22.04 8.61 2.99
N ALA A 176 20.93 8.13 2.42
CA ALA A 176 19.62 8.81 2.53
C ALA A 176 19.07 8.85 3.97
N GLN A 177 19.42 7.86 4.81
CA GLN A 177 19.09 7.85 6.24
C GLN A 177 19.97 8.82 7.04
N GLU A 178 21.28 8.85 6.77
CA GLU A 178 22.24 9.75 7.44
C GLU A 178 21.90 11.23 7.18
N GLU A 179 21.62 11.59 5.92
CA GLU A 179 21.19 12.94 5.54
C GLU A 179 19.88 13.37 6.22
N ASN A 180 19.01 12.41 6.51
CA ASN A 180 17.75 12.69 7.18
C ASN A 180 17.96 12.91 8.68
N ARG A 181 18.86 12.14 9.30
CA ARG A 181 19.23 12.22 10.71
C ARG A 181 19.95 13.54 11.04
N GLY A 182 20.89 13.97 10.18
CA GLY A 182 21.58 15.26 10.34
C GLY A 182 20.65 16.48 10.25
N LYS A 183 19.63 16.43 9.38
CA LYS A 183 18.66 17.55 9.21
C LYS A 183 17.60 17.62 10.33
N GLN A 184 17.31 16.52 11.02
CA GLN A 184 16.40 16.51 12.18
C GLN A 184 17.03 17.18 13.40
N SER A 185 18.30 16.85 13.70
CA SER A 185 19.06 17.46 14.81
C SER A 185 19.18 18.99 14.65
N SER A 186 19.46 19.48 13.43
CA SER A 186 19.52 20.93 13.15
C SER A 186 18.16 21.64 13.19
N GLN A 187 17.05 20.93 12.91
CA GLN A 187 15.70 21.50 13.05
C GLN A 187 15.28 21.57 14.52
N GLU A 188 15.53 20.53 15.32
CA GLU A 188 15.26 20.51 16.76
C GLU A 188 16.00 21.62 17.50
N GLN A 189 17.28 21.84 17.18
CA GLN A 189 18.07 22.93 17.74
C GLN A 189 17.51 24.33 17.40
N ARG A 190 16.90 24.51 16.22
CA ARG A 190 16.28 25.77 15.81
C ARG A 190 14.93 26.02 16.51
N THR A 191 14.09 25.00 16.65
CA THR A 191 12.81 25.12 17.40
C THR A 191 13.02 25.38 18.89
N ASN A 192 14.03 24.76 19.51
CA ASN A 192 14.35 24.99 20.92
C ASN A 192 14.91 26.41 21.20
N ARG A 193 15.51 27.07 20.20
CA ARG A 193 15.93 28.47 20.32
C ARG A 193 14.77 29.46 20.19
N GLN A 194 13.76 29.15 19.38
CA GLN A 194 12.58 30.01 19.21
C GLN A 194 11.62 29.94 20.41
N GLY A 195 11.55 28.79 21.11
CA GLY A 195 10.73 28.64 22.33
C GLY A 195 11.31 29.26 23.61
N LYS A 196 12.53 29.82 23.57
CA LYS A 196 13.19 30.50 24.71
C LYS A 196 13.10 32.03 24.66
N LEU A 197 12.46 32.59 23.63
CA LEU A 197 12.32 34.03 23.40
C LEU A 197 10.90 34.56 23.69
N HIS A 198 10.05 33.76 24.34
CA HIS A 198 8.74 34.15 24.87
C HIS A 198 8.65 33.77 26.35
#